data_AF-A0A284R982-F1
#
_entry.id   AF-A0A284R982-F1
#
_cell.length_a   1.000
_cell.length_b   1.000
_cell.length_c   1.000
_cell.angle_alpha   90.00
_cell.angle_beta   90.00
_cell.angle_gamma   90.00
#
_symmetry.space_group_name_H-M   'P 1'
#
loop_
_entity.id
_entity.type
_entity.pdbx_description
1 polymer ?
#
loop_
_entity_poly.entity_id
_entity_poly.type
_entity_poly.pdbx_seq_one_letter_code
_entity_poly.pdbx_strand_id
1 'polypeptide(L)'
;MSLSGAAARDRKRLIVCCDGMWQDGILTQDRLLYTNTLRLARTITNEDTRSDPPIQQIVFYQSGIGSERNLYDEYVDATTGGSLGIYSPSLILRPRSLSPADKVEEAYGFIALNYFPGDEIFLFGFSRGAYTARMVAMFIGAIGLLDRRDMDNFARIFIAYQRLAKKRQLLTDELHAFTKPDAHGLQRVNTPFSIKCVGVFETVGSLGLPDELTLDLKKATLIFGFPDRALGGHIEHAYHALALNETRRDFDCAKYERAREGLSKGQILKQCWFGGCHSDIGGGYRDHDLADIALIWMAANVQDMLSLDMEYLRSVPSPIAPWGSQKPHNPRTGLASLFFATERKLPLSVNNITNETIHPSVLEQAELPSALVDAIAAGHTLVEHLLPLEEEFKAKWIVEREPQDVSPTQKHFILDYCIIA
;
A
#
# COMPACT_ATOMS: atom_id res chain seq x y z
N MET A 1 -42.32 8.94 25.20
CA MET A 1 -41.28 8.16 25.92
C MET A 1 -39.94 8.54 25.31
N SER A 2 -39.10 9.26 26.04
CA SER A 2 -37.76 9.62 25.58
C SER A 2 -36.89 8.37 25.56
N LEU A 3 -36.31 8.05 24.40
CA LEU A 3 -35.23 7.07 24.29
C LEU A 3 -33.93 7.73 24.81
N SER A 4 -33.89 8.02 26.10
CA SER A 4 -32.69 8.40 26.83
C SER A 4 -32.11 7.13 27.46
N GLY A 5 -31.22 6.46 26.74
CA GLY A 5 -30.58 5.24 27.25
C GLY A 5 -29.88 4.35 26.21
N ALA A 6 -29.44 4.86 25.07
CA ALA A 6 -28.50 4.10 24.26
C ALA A 6 -27.16 4.08 25.01
N ALA A 7 -26.74 2.93 25.52
CA ALA A 7 -25.40 2.75 26.06
C ALA A 7 -24.39 3.27 25.03
N ALA A 8 -23.40 4.04 25.48
CA ALA A 8 -22.31 4.47 24.63
C ALA A 8 -21.65 3.21 24.06
N ARG A 9 -21.71 3.05 22.74
CA ARG A 9 -21.11 1.91 22.05
C ARG A 9 -19.60 2.11 22.03
N ASP A 10 -18.86 1.07 22.38
CA ASP A 10 -17.41 1.08 22.20
C ASP A 10 -17.06 1.20 20.71
N ARG A 11 -16.13 2.13 20.42
CA ARG A 11 -15.57 2.31 19.09
C ARG A 11 -14.72 1.10 18.72
N LYS A 12 -14.61 0.81 17.43
CA LYS A 12 -13.68 -0.19 16.89
C LYS A 12 -12.77 0.40 15.83
N ARG A 13 -11.72 -0.35 15.48
CA ARG A 13 -10.80 -0.03 14.38
C ARG A 13 -11.07 -0.97 13.22
N LEU A 14 -11.32 -0.41 12.05
CA LEU A 14 -11.43 -1.13 10.78
C LEU A 14 -10.12 -0.94 10.04
N ILE A 15 -9.39 -2.03 9.85
CA ILE A 15 -8.08 -2.02 9.20
C ILE A 15 -8.18 -2.76 7.88
N VAL A 16 -7.85 -2.10 6.78
CA VAL A 16 -7.82 -2.69 5.44
C VAL A 16 -6.39 -2.72 4.94
N CYS A 17 -5.91 -3.90 4.55
CA CYS A 17 -4.57 -4.12 4.02
C CYS A 17 -4.67 -4.65 2.58
N CYS A 18 -4.35 -3.81 1.59
CA CYS A 18 -4.44 -4.13 0.16
C CYS A 18 -3.05 -4.49 -0.40
N ASP A 19 -2.85 -5.74 -0.80
CA ASP A 19 -1.54 -6.19 -1.29
C ASP A 19 -1.29 -5.88 -2.78
N GLY A 20 -0.03 -5.94 -3.21
CA GLY A 20 0.40 -5.71 -4.59
C GLY A 20 0.01 -6.86 -5.52
N MET A 21 -0.33 -6.55 -6.78
CA MET A 21 -0.71 -7.53 -7.82
C MET A 21 0.35 -8.63 -8.02
N TRP A 22 -0.11 -9.87 -8.24
CA TRP A 22 0.67 -11.10 -8.44
C TRP A 22 1.60 -11.51 -7.28
N GLN A 23 1.70 -10.68 -6.24
CA GLN A 23 2.25 -11.07 -4.94
C GLN A 23 1.09 -11.55 -4.09
N ASP A 24 1.11 -12.82 -3.74
CA ASP A 24 0.16 -13.37 -2.80
C ASP A 24 0.91 -14.09 -1.70
N GLY A 25 1.00 -13.41 -0.56
CA GLY A 25 1.56 -14.02 0.63
C GLY A 25 0.69 -15.19 1.18
N ILE A 26 -0.53 -15.40 0.67
CA ILE A 26 -1.35 -16.58 0.96
C ILE A 26 -1.00 -17.76 0.04
N LEU A 27 -0.59 -17.50 -1.22
CA LEU A 27 -0.27 -18.57 -2.19
C LEU A 27 1.19 -19.03 -2.12
N THR A 28 2.09 -18.20 -1.62
CA THR A 28 3.46 -18.65 -1.31
C THR A 28 3.48 -19.43 0.01
N GLN A 29 3.92 -20.68 -0.05
CA GLN A 29 4.20 -21.47 1.16
C GLN A 29 5.53 -21.06 1.82
N ASP A 30 6.38 -20.32 1.12
CA ASP A 30 7.62 -19.78 1.68
C ASP A 30 7.34 -18.43 2.36
N ARG A 31 7.40 -18.40 3.70
CA ARG A 31 7.21 -17.21 4.54
C ARG A 31 8.21 -16.10 4.24
N LEU A 32 9.39 -16.43 3.70
CA LEU A 32 10.40 -15.46 3.32
C LEU A 32 9.92 -14.55 2.18
N LEU A 33 9.01 -15.03 1.32
CA LEU A 33 8.47 -14.29 0.18
C LEU A 33 7.26 -13.41 0.52
N TYR A 34 6.85 -13.33 1.78
CA TYR A 34 5.71 -12.49 2.14
C TYR A 34 5.98 -11.00 1.91
N THR A 35 4.93 -10.30 1.47
CA THR A 35 4.93 -8.85 1.42
C THR A 35 4.84 -8.25 2.81
N ASN A 36 5.29 -7.01 2.94
CA ASN A 36 5.14 -6.22 4.15
C ASN A 36 3.68 -5.89 4.45
N THR A 37 2.81 -5.82 3.43
CA THR A 37 1.37 -5.68 3.64
C THR A 37 0.80 -6.89 4.39
N LEU A 38 1.12 -8.11 3.95
CA LEU A 38 0.67 -9.31 4.64
C LEU A 38 1.31 -9.44 6.04
N ARG A 39 2.61 -9.18 6.14
CA ARG A 39 3.32 -9.23 7.43
C ARG A 39 2.69 -8.27 8.43
N LEU A 40 2.46 -7.01 8.03
CA LEU A 40 1.77 -6.03 8.87
C LEU A 40 0.36 -6.47 9.25
N ALA A 41 -0.43 -6.98 8.31
CA ALA A 41 -1.79 -7.47 8.58
C ALA A 41 -1.79 -8.59 9.64
N ARG A 42 -0.80 -9.48 9.61
CA ARG A 42 -0.63 -10.57 10.61
C ARG A 42 -0.05 -10.09 11.93
N THR A 43 0.68 -8.98 11.95
CA THR A 43 1.18 -8.35 13.17
C THR A 43 0.07 -7.64 13.94
N ILE A 44 -1.03 -7.20 13.33
CA ILE A 44 -2.08 -6.47 14.05
C ILE A 44 -2.91 -7.45 14.89
N THR A 45 -2.94 -7.22 16.21
CA THR A 45 -3.73 -8.03 17.15
C THR A 45 -5.23 -7.79 16.99
N ASN A 46 -6.08 -8.72 17.44
CA ASN A 46 -7.53 -8.59 17.34
C ASN A 46 -8.15 -7.54 18.27
N GLU A 47 -7.46 -7.17 19.36
CA GLU A 47 -7.93 -6.21 20.37
C GLU A 47 -6.77 -5.38 20.91
N ASP A 48 -7.03 -4.10 21.18
CA ASP A 48 -6.11 -3.20 21.86
C ASP A 48 -6.52 -3.05 23.33
N THR A 49 -5.78 -3.75 24.19
CA THR A 49 -6.00 -3.79 25.65
C THR A 49 -5.35 -2.62 26.40
N ARG A 50 -4.73 -1.66 25.70
CA ARG A 50 -4.19 -0.43 26.31
C ARG A 50 -5.28 0.56 26.70
N SER A 51 -6.51 0.35 26.23
CA SER A 51 -7.71 1.11 26.58
C SER A 51 -8.64 0.26 27.45
N ASP A 52 -9.45 0.92 28.28
CA ASP A 52 -10.52 0.29 29.06
C ASP A 52 -11.87 0.97 28.72
N PRO A 53 -12.83 0.25 28.09
CA PRO A 53 -12.73 -1.14 27.64
C PRO A 53 -11.75 -1.31 26.45
N PRO A 54 -11.26 -2.55 26.21
CA PRO A 54 -10.41 -2.84 25.05
C PRO A 54 -11.07 -2.46 23.73
N ILE A 55 -10.28 -1.96 22.78
CA ILE A 55 -10.78 -1.55 21.46
C ILE A 55 -10.61 -2.70 20.47
N GLN A 56 -11.70 -3.18 19.88
CA GLN A 56 -11.66 -4.21 18.86
C GLN A 56 -10.93 -3.71 17.58
N GLN A 57 -10.05 -4.54 17.03
CA GLN A 57 -9.32 -4.29 15.78
C GLN A 57 -9.70 -5.35 14.75
N ILE A 58 -10.48 -4.95 13.73
CA ILE A 58 -10.95 -5.85 12.67
C ILE A 58 -10.09 -5.67 11.43
N VAL A 59 -9.28 -6.69 11.12
CA VAL A 59 -8.38 -6.69 9.97
C VAL A 59 -9.05 -7.36 8.77
N PHE A 60 -9.04 -6.67 7.64
CA PHE A 60 -9.40 -7.19 6.32
C PHE A 60 -8.16 -7.15 5.42
N TYR A 61 -7.66 -8.32 5.04
CA TYR A 61 -6.57 -8.45 4.08
C TYR A 61 -7.14 -8.78 2.71
N GLN A 62 -6.77 -8.00 1.71
CA GLN A 62 -7.14 -8.19 0.32
C GLN A 62 -5.90 -8.61 -0.48
N SER A 63 -5.97 -9.79 -1.09
CA SER A 63 -4.90 -10.29 -1.96
C SER A 63 -4.71 -9.41 -3.19
N GLY A 64 -3.49 -9.47 -3.75
CA GLY A 64 -3.13 -8.73 -4.95
C GLY A 64 -4.03 -9.05 -6.15
N ILE A 65 -4.24 -8.06 -7.02
CA ILE A 65 -4.87 -8.26 -8.33
C ILE A 65 -4.15 -9.40 -9.08
N GLY A 66 -4.90 -10.28 -9.73
CA GLY A 66 -4.32 -11.40 -10.50
C GLY A 66 -3.88 -12.61 -9.68
N SER A 67 -3.88 -12.56 -8.35
CA SER A 67 -3.48 -13.72 -7.56
C SER A 67 -4.53 -14.84 -7.49
N GLU A 68 -5.74 -14.64 -8.00
CA GLU A 68 -6.82 -15.60 -7.82
C GLU A 68 -6.60 -16.88 -8.64
N ARG A 69 -5.93 -17.87 -8.03
CA ARG A 69 -6.01 -19.28 -8.41
C ARG A 69 -7.24 -19.89 -7.76
N ASN A 70 -8.18 -20.39 -8.55
CA ASN A 70 -9.27 -21.21 -8.07
C ASN A 70 -8.70 -22.53 -7.52
N LEU A 71 -8.87 -22.81 -6.23
CA LEU A 71 -8.54 -24.13 -5.65
C LEU A 71 -9.27 -25.28 -6.38
N TYR A 72 -10.36 -24.97 -7.09
CA TYR A 72 -11.06 -25.90 -7.97
C TYR A 72 -10.26 -26.31 -9.23
N ASP A 73 -9.40 -25.45 -9.76
CA ASP A 73 -8.62 -25.77 -10.96
C ASP A 73 -7.55 -26.83 -10.66
N GLU A 74 -6.96 -26.81 -9.46
CA GLU A 74 -5.98 -27.80 -9.01
C GLU A 74 -6.61 -29.19 -8.82
N TYR A 75 -7.87 -29.25 -8.36
CA TYR A 75 -8.57 -30.52 -8.16
C TYR A 75 -8.97 -31.17 -9.51
N VAL A 76 -9.30 -30.36 -10.52
CA VAL A 76 -9.61 -30.85 -11.88
C VAL A 76 -8.33 -31.26 -12.61
N ASP A 77 -7.24 -30.52 -12.51
CA ASP A 77 -5.96 -30.91 -13.14
C ASP A 77 -5.36 -32.18 -12.51
N ALA A 78 -5.44 -32.32 -11.18
CA ALA A 78 -4.93 -33.49 -10.47
C ALA A 78 -5.74 -34.77 -10.76
N THR A 79 -7.02 -34.66 -11.12
CA THR A 79 -7.88 -35.81 -11.41
C THR A 79 -7.92 -36.20 -12.89
N THR A 80 -7.50 -35.32 -13.80
CA THR A 80 -7.62 -35.57 -15.26
C THR A 80 -6.31 -35.98 -15.94
N GLY A 81 -5.18 -36.03 -15.23
CA GLY A 81 -3.92 -36.62 -15.73
C GLY A 81 -3.37 -35.98 -17.03
N GLY A 82 -3.69 -34.70 -17.27
CA GLY A 82 -3.45 -34.02 -18.54
C GLY A 82 -2.03 -33.45 -18.69
N SER A 83 -1.02 -34.32 -18.79
CA SER A 83 0.26 -33.92 -19.40
C SER A 83 0.09 -33.89 -20.92
N LEU A 84 -0.38 -32.77 -21.49
CA LEU A 84 -0.17 -32.36 -22.89
C LEU A 84 -0.83 -30.99 -23.14
N GLY A 85 -0.01 -29.95 -23.19
CA GLY A 85 -0.44 -28.59 -23.48
C GLY A 85 -0.91 -28.43 -24.92
N ILE A 86 -2.21 -28.11 -25.08
CA ILE A 86 -2.75 -27.35 -26.22
C ILE A 86 -3.80 -26.40 -25.65
N TYR A 87 -3.38 -25.19 -25.28
CA TYR A 87 -4.28 -24.08 -24.93
C TYR A 87 -5.00 -23.60 -26.20
N SER A 88 -6.34 -23.66 -26.22
CA SER A 88 -7.16 -23.00 -27.24
C SER A 88 -7.53 -21.58 -26.78
N PRO A 89 -7.26 -20.51 -27.58
CA PRO A 89 -7.48 -19.13 -27.16
C PRO A 89 -8.86 -18.63 -27.60
N SER A 90 -9.93 -19.13 -26.99
CA SER A 90 -11.24 -18.47 -27.10
C SER A 90 -12.24 -19.01 -26.07
N LEU A 91 -12.82 -18.10 -25.29
CA LEU A 91 -14.00 -18.29 -24.44
C LEU A 91 -13.82 -18.82 -23.00
N ILE A 92 -12.69 -18.54 -22.34
CA ILE A 92 -12.56 -18.74 -20.88
C ILE A 92 -13.09 -17.50 -20.16
N LEU A 93 -14.05 -17.72 -19.23
CA LEU A 93 -14.51 -16.77 -18.21
C LEU A 93 -13.35 -15.86 -17.78
N ARG A 94 -13.42 -14.55 -18.04
CA ARG A 94 -12.53 -13.62 -17.34
C ARG A 94 -12.95 -13.65 -15.86
N PRO A 95 -12.06 -14.03 -14.92
CA PRO A 95 -12.36 -13.92 -13.49
C PRO A 95 -12.87 -12.51 -13.19
N ARG A 96 -14.01 -12.42 -12.52
CA ARG A 96 -14.73 -11.15 -12.25
C ARG A 96 -13.98 -10.23 -11.26
N SER A 97 -12.81 -10.63 -10.80
CA SER A 97 -12.08 -10.03 -9.67
C SER A 97 -10.68 -9.52 -10.06
N LEU A 98 -10.46 -9.30 -11.36
CA LEU A 98 -9.20 -8.82 -11.93
C LEU A 98 -9.15 -7.31 -12.10
N SER A 99 -10.26 -6.57 -11.94
CA SER A 99 -10.25 -5.13 -12.18
C SER A 99 -9.89 -4.37 -10.89
N PRO A 100 -9.11 -3.27 -10.99
CA PRO A 100 -8.88 -2.37 -9.85
C PRO A 100 -10.18 -1.82 -9.24
N ALA A 101 -11.28 -1.79 -10.02
CA ALA A 101 -12.58 -1.35 -9.54
C ALA A 101 -13.16 -2.32 -8.50
N ASP A 102 -13.09 -3.62 -8.77
CA ASP A 102 -13.64 -4.66 -7.89
C ASP A 102 -12.90 -4.65 -6.54
N LYS A 103 -11.57 -4.51 -6.58
CA LYS A 103 -10.76 -4.43 -5.34
C LYS A 103 -11.08 -3.18 -4.51
N VAL A 104 -11.33 -2.04 -5.15
CA VAL A 104 -11.76 -0.82 -4.45
C VAL A 104 -13.16 -0.99 -3.86
N GLU A 105 -14.09 -1.59 -4.61
CA GLU A 105 -15.45 -1.88 -4.13
C GLU A 105 -15.45 -2.83 -2.94
N GLU A 106 -14.66 -3.90 -2.97
CA GLU A 106 -14.51 -4.85 -1.86
C GLU A 106 -13.99 -4.17 -0.59
N ALA A 107 -12.89 -3.42 -0.70
CA ALA A 107 -12.27 -2.72 0.42
C ALA A 107 -13.19 -1.63 0.99
N TYR A 108 -13.80 -0.82 0.12
CA TYR A 108 -14.76 0.21 0.53
C TYR A 108 -16.01 -0.41 1.15
N GLY A 109 -16.55 -1.46 0.53
CA GLY A 109 -17.72 -2.20 0.99
C GLY A 109 -17.51 -2.82 2.36
N PHE A 110 -16.33 -3.43 2.61
CA PHE A 110 -15.97 -3.93 3.94
C PHE A 110 -16.09 -2.83 5.00
N ILE A 111 -15.53 -1.64 4.73
CA ILE A 111 -15.61 -0.51 5.68
C ILE A 111 -17.06 -0.05 5.82
N ALA A 112 -17.73 0.25 4.71
CA ALA A 112 -19.10 0.77 4.65
C ALA A 112 -20.10 -0.08 5.43
N LEU A 113 -20.00 -1.40 5.31
CA LEU A 113 -20.93 -2.37 5.92
C LEU A 113 -20.66 -2.61 7.42
N ASN A 114 -19.43 -2.39 7.88
CA ASN A 114 -19.01 -2.62 9.26
C ASN A 114 -18.91 -1.33 10.08
N TYR A 115 -18.83 -0.16 9.44
CA TYR A 115 -18.62 1.13 10.10
C TYR A 115 -19.85 1.64 10.86
N PHE A 116 -19.62 2.08 12.09
CA PHE A 116 -20.52 2.88 12.90
C PHE A 116 -19.87 4.24 13.21
N PRO A 117 -20.64 5.34 13.26
CA PRO A 117 -20.09 6.65 13.58
C PRO A 117 -19.22 6.63 14.84
N GLY A 118 -17.98 7.11 14.72
CA GLY A 118 -16.97 7.11 15.79
C GLY A 118 -15.93 5.99 15.71
N ASP A 119 -16.11 5.01 14.81
CA ASP A 119 -15.06 4.02 14.52
C ASP A 119 -13.87 4.67 13.79
N GLU A 120 -12.69 4.06 13.93
CA GLU A 120 -11.45 4.51 13.30
C GLU A 120 -11.13 3.65 12.07
N ILE A 121 -10.65 4.29 10.99
CA ILE A 121 -10.35 3.63 9.72
C ILE A 121 -8.85 3.72 9.44
N PHE A 122 -8.24 2.57 9.17
CA PHE A 122 -6.83 2.43 8.82
C PHE A 122 -6.72 1.73 7.46
N LEU A 123 -5.91 2.29 6.58
CA LEU A 123 -5.70 1.76 5.23
C LEU A 123 -4.22 1.52 5.01
N PHE A 124 -3.87 0.32 4.57
CA PHE A 124 -2.50 -0.06 4.25
C PHE A 124 -2.41 -0.65 2.86
N GLY A 125 -1.27 -0.50 2.22
CA GLY A 125 -1.01 -1.28 1.00
C GLY A 125 0.36 -1.11 0.40
N PHE A 126 0.68 -2.01 -0.54
CA PHE A 126 1.93 -2.03 -1.28
C PHE A 126 1.66 -1.94 -2.79
N SER A 127 2.46 -1.16 -3.53
CA SER A 127 2.40 -1.13 -4.99
C SER A 127 1.02 -0.72 -5.53
N ARG A 128 0.38 -1.55 -6.36
CA ARG A 128 -1.01 -1.39 -6.80
C ARG A 128 -2.02 -1.51 -5.65
N GLY A 129 -1.70 -2.28 -4.61
CA GLY A 129 -2.49 -2.32 -3.38
C GLY A 129 -2.42 -1.00 -2.61
N ALA A 130 -1.26 -0.32 -2.61
CA ALA A 130 -1.16 1.05 -2.10
C ALA A 130 -2.04 2.01 -2.90
N TYR A 131 -2.07 1.87 -4.23
CA TYR A 131 -2.98 2.63 -5.09
C TYR A 131 -4.45 2.38 -4.73
N THR A 132 -4.85 1.12 -4.52
CA THR A 132 -6.21 0.75 -4.03
C THR A 132 -6.53 1.38 -2.68
N ALA A 133 -5.63 1.28 -1.69
CA ALA A 133 -5.82 1.88 -0.37
C ALA A 133 -6.03 3.41 -0.47
N ARG A 134 -5.25 4.07 -1.32
CA ARG A 134 -5.35 5.51 -1.57
C ARG A 134 -6.63 5.89 -2.30
N MET A 135 -7.09 5.06 -3.24
CA MET A 135 -8.38 5.23 -3.89
C MET A 135 -9.53 5.16 -2.90
N VAL A 136 -9.56 4.12 -2.06
CA VAL A 136 -10.57 3.96 -1.01
C VAL A 136 -10.56 5.19 -0.11
N ALA A 137 -9.37 5.69 0.26
CA ALA A 137 -9.25 6.91 1.04
C ALA A 137 -9.88 8.12 0.34
N MET A 138 -9.66 8.29 -0.98
CA MET A 138 -10.25 9.40 -1.75
C MET A 138 -11.77 9.27 -1.91
N PHE A 139 -12.29 8.06 -2.12
CA PHE A 139 -13.74 7.84 -2.12
C PHE A 139 -14.37 8.19 -0.78
N ILE A 140 -13.78 7.76 0.34
CA ILE A 140 -14.27 8.15 1.67
C ILE A 140 -14.27 9.67 1.85
N GLY A 141 -13.25 10.38 1.37
CA GLY A 141 -13.23 11.84 1.44
C GLY A 141 -14.27 12.52 0.56
N ALA A 142 -14.60 11.92 -0.58
CA ALA A 142 -15.45 12.54 -1.59
C ALA A 142 -16.95 12.25 -1.39
N ILE A 143 -17.30 11.05 -0.92
CA ILE A 143 -18.69 10.61 -0.74
C ILE A 143 -18.99 10.11 0.68
N GLY A 144 -18.01 10.12 1.58
CA GLY A 144 -18.13 9.52 2.91
C GLY A 144 -18.25 8.00 2.85
N LEU A 145 -19.03 7.41 3.77
CA LEU A 145 -19.32 5.97 3.78
C LEU A 145 -20.77 5.69 3.44
N LEU A 146 -21.04 5.11 2.28
CA LEU A 146 -22.38 4.66 1.88
C LEU A 146 -22.91 3.61 2.85
N ASP A 147 -24.19 3.69 3.22
CA ASP A 147 -24.81 2.64 4.03
C ASP A 147 -25.17 1.41 3.20
N ARG A 148 -25.77 0.40 3.84
CA ARG A 148 -26.13 -0.86 3.18
C ARG A 148 -27.05 -0.69 1.97
N ARG A 149 -27.87 0.37 1.94
CA ARG A 149 -28.80 0.66 0.84
C ARG A 149 -28.13 1.53 -0.21
N ASP A 150 -27.35 2.52 0.23
CA ASP A 150 -26.64 3.42 -0.68
C ASP A 150 -25.55 2.69 -1.48
N MET A 151 -24.99 1.60 -0.96
CA MET A 151 -24.02 0.75 -1.66
C MET A 151 -24.52 0.24 -3.02
N ASP A 152 -25.84 0.13 -3.26
CA ASP A 152 -26.42 -0.18 -4.58
C ASP A 152 -25.97 0.82 -5.68
N ASN A 153 -25.51 2.01 -5.27
CA ASN A 153 -25.04 3.07 -6.16
C ASN A 153 -23.52 3.06 -6.39
N PHE A 154 -22.75 2.23 -5.68
CA PHE A 154 -21.28 2.33 -5.68
C PHE A 154 -20.69 2.22 -7.08
N ALA A 155 -21.08 1.20 -7.86
CA ALA A 155 -20.61 1.03 -9.23
C ALA A 155 -20.90 2.25 -10.12
N ARG A 156 -22.08 2.86 -9.97
CA ARG A 156 -22.47 4.08 -10.72
C ARG A 156 -21.60 5.27 -10.34
N ILE A 157 -21.40 5.48 -9.04
CA ILE A 157 -20.55 6.56 -8.50
C ILE A 157 -19.11 6.37 -9.01
N PHE A 158 -18.59 5.15 -8.91
CA PHE A 158 -17.26 4.80 -9.36
C PHE A 158 -17.06 5.12 -10.84
N ILE A 159 -17.96 4.66 -11.71
CA ILE A 159 -17.94 4.96 -13.16
C ILE A 159 -18.01 6.47 -13.42
N ALA A 160 -18.80 7.21 -12.66
CA ALA A 160 -18.88 8.67 -12.78
C ALA A 160 -17.53 9.34 -12.46
N TYR A 161 -16.84 8.92 -11.40
CA TYR A 161 -15.48 9.40 -11.11
C TYR A 161 -14.46 9.05 -12.21
N GLN A 162 -14.52 7.83 -12.75
CA GLN A 162 -13.67 7.44 -13.87
C GLN A 162 -13.89 8.33 -15.12
N ARG A 163 -15.14 8.71 -15.39
CA ARG A 163 -15.49 9.60 -16.50
C ARG A 163 -15.09 11.05 -16.22
N LEU A 164 -15.15 11.51 -14.97
CA LEU A 164 -14.69 12.84 -14.56
C LEU A 164 -13.21 13.06 -14.91
N ALA A 165 -12.40 12.00 -14.80
CA ALA A 165 -11.00 12.01 -15.25
C ALA A 165 -10.83 12.38 -16.73
N LYS A 166 -11.86 12.11 -17.56
CA LYS A 166 -11.84 12.28 -19.02
C LYS A 166 -12.62 13.51 -19.51
N LYS A 167 -13.69 13.93 -18.81
CA LYS A 167 -14.58 15.04 -19.20
C LYS A 167 -15.09 15.78 -17.94
N ARG A 168 -14.67 17.03 -17.70
CA ARG A 168 -14.82 17.74 -16.40
C ARG A 168 -16.19 18.36 -16.09
N GLN A 169 -17.07 18.61 -17.08
CA GLN A 169 -18.17 19.58 -16.91
C GLN A 169 -19.59 19.00 -16.76
N LEU A 170 -19.87 17.78 -17.27
CA LEU A 170 -21.23 17.22 -17.37
C LEU A 170 -21.60 16.22 -16.25
N LEU A 171 -20.65 15.87 -15.37
CA LEU A 171 -20.79 14.77 -14.41
C LEU A 171 -21.02 15.20 -12.95
N THR A 172 -20.99 16.51 -12.67
CA THR A 172 -21.18 17.04 -11.30
C THR A 172 -22.59 16.77 -10.78
N ASP A 173 -23.60 16.84 -11.65
CA ASP A 173 -25.02 16.66 -11.25
C ASP A 173 -25.33 15.22 -10.82
N GLU A 174 -24.73 14.22 -11.47
CA GLU A 174 -24.91 12.81 -11.12
C GLU A 174 -24.30 12.48 -9.75
N LEU A 175 -23.14 13.07 -9.45
CA LEU A 175 -22.44 12.89 -8.18
C LEU A 175 -22.98 13.78 -7.05
N HIS A 176 -23.68 14.86 -7.37
CA HIS A 176 -24.14 15.87 -6.42
C HIS A 176 -24.93 15.28 -5.25
N ALA A 177 -25.75 14.25 -5.49
CA ALA A 177 -26.51 13.57 -4.44
C ALA A 177 -25.63 12.93 -3.35
N PHE A 178 -24.39 12.54 -3.69
CA PHE A 178 -23.45 11.85 -2.81
C PHE A 178 -22.32 12.75 -2.28
N THR A 179 -22.06 13.87 -2.96
CA THR A 179 -20.93 14.77 -2.63
C THR A 179 -21.35 16.05 -1.93
N LYS A 180 -22.65 16.38 -1.90
CA LYS A 180 -23.15 17.53 -1.16
C LYS A 180 -22.89 17.38 0.36
N PRO A 181 -22.64 18.47 1.12
CA PRO A 181 -22.25 18.37 2.52
C PRO A 181 -23.21 17.58 3.43
N ASP A 182 -24.51 17.61 3.13
CA ASP A 182 -25.57 16.89 3.85
C ASP A 182 -25.84 15.48 3.31
N ALA A 183 -25.03 14.99 2.36
CA ALA A 183 -25.15 13.63 1.83
C ALA A 183 -24.99 12.60 2.95
N HIS A 184 -25.80 11.56 2.90
CA HIS A 184 -25.87 10.55 3.97
C HIS A 184 -24.51 9.93 4.28
N GLY A 185 -23.73 9.58 3.25
CA GLY A 185 -22.40 9.01 3.43
C GLY A 185 -21.42 9.94 4.14
N LEU A 186 -21.41 11.23 3.79
CA LEU A 186 -20.55 12.23 4.44
C LEU A 186 -20.97 12.49 5.89
N GLN A 187 -22.27 12.47 6.17
CA GLN A 187 -22.79 12.61 7.53
C GLN A 187 -22.38 11.44 8.43
N ARG A 188 -22.22 10.22 7.90
CA ARG A 188 -21.75 9.06 8.67
C ARG A 188 -20.33 9.22 9.19
N VAL A 189 -19.47 9.95 8.49
CA VAL A 189 -18.05 10.15 8.84
C VAL A 189 -17.73 11.62 9.17
N ASN A 190 -18.71 12.37 9.65
CA ASN A 190 -18.61 13.81 9.90
C ASN A 190 -17.71 14.14 11.11
N THR A 191 -16.41 14.06 10.88
CA THR A 191 -15.34 14.31 11.84
C THR A 191 -14.23 15.12 11.15
N PRO A 192 -13.33 15.79 11.89
CA PRO A 192 -12.21 16.50 11.28
C PRO A 192 -11.35 15.61 10.36
N PHE A 193 -11.20 14.34 10.75
CA PHE A 193 -10.51 13.31 10.00
C PHE A 193 -11.35 12.03 9.92
N SER A 194 -11.92 11.74 8.76
CA SER A 194 -12.69 10.52 8.53
C SER A 194 -11.80 9.28 8.43
N ILE A 195 -10.49 9.44 8.25
CA ILE A 195 -9.52 8.34 8.15
C ILE A 195 -8.39 8.60 9.15
N LYS A 196 -8.14 7.62 10.02
CA LYS A 196 -7.12 7.70 11.06
C LYS A 196 -5.72 7.58 10.48
N CYS A 197 -5.49 6.60 9.61
CA CYS A 197 -4.16 6.40 9.02
C CYS A 197 -4.22 5.82 7.61
N VAL A 198 -3.34 6.29 6.73
CA VAL A 198 -2.99 5.64 5.46
C VAL A 198 -1.49 5.34 5.46
N GLY A 199 -1.11 4.06 5.52
CA GLY A 199 0.28 3.61 5.49
C GLY A 199 0.61 2.82 4.21
N VAL A 200 1.49 3.32 3.37
CA VAL A 200 1.78 2.70 2.07
C VAL A 200 3.25 2.41 1.84
N PHE A 201 3.52 1.31 1.16
CA PHE A 201 4.84 0.93 0.65
C PHE A 201 4.84 1.18 -0.87
N GLU A 202 5.75 2.02 -1.37
CA GLU A 202 6.01 2.25 -2.80
C GLU A 202 4.75 2.26 -3.70
N THR A 203 3.97 3.35 -3.66
CA THR A 203 2.78 3.45 -4.53
C THR A 203 3.19 3.61 -6.00
N VAL A 204 2.81 2.65 -6.84
CA VAL A 204 2.95 2.72 -8.30
C VAL A 204 1.58 2.72 -8.99
N GLY A 205 1.49 3.42 -10.12
CA GLY A 205 0.23 3.58 -10.87
C GLY A 205 -0.32 2.27 -11.45
N SER A 206 -1.62 2.25 -11.76
CA SER A 206 -2.35 1.06 -12.24
C SER A 206 -2.36 0.86 -13.76
N LEU A 207 -1.55 1.59 -14.53
CA LEU A 207 -1.47 1.37 -15.98
C LEU A 207 -0.71 0.07 -16.22
N GLY A 208 -1.48 -1.00 -16.44
CA GLY A 208 -1.03 -2.39 -16.43
C GLY A 208 -0.13 -2.82 -17.59
N LEU A 209 0.43 -1.90 -18.37
CA LEU A 209 1.43 -2.23 -19.39
C LEU A 209 2.53 -1.17 -19.42
N PRO A 210 3.79 -1.58 -19.62
CA PRO A 210 4.90 -0.66 -19.87
C PRO A 210 4.56 0.30 -21.01
N ASP A 211 5.00 1.55 -20.92
CA ASP A 211 4.80 2.57 -21.97
C ASP A 211 5.36 2.07 -23.32
N GLU A 212 6.31 1.14 -23.33
CA GLU A 212 6.90 0.55 -24.52
C GLU A 212 5.96 -0.41 -25.27
N LEU A 213 5.00 -1.02 -24.57
CA LEU A 213 3.99 -1.93 -25.11
C LEU A 213 2.66 -1.24 -25.42
N THR A 214 2.48 0.01 -24.98
CA THR A 214 1.28 0.79 -25.24
C THR A 214 1.62 2.08 -25.97
N LEU A 215 1.16 2.19 -27.21
CA LEU A 215 1.24 3.42 -28.00
C LEU A 215 0.58 4.58 -27.23
N ASP A 216 1.43 5.40 -26.59
CA ASP A 216 1.18 6.78 -26.20
C ASP A 216 0.08 7.02 -25.14
N LEU A 217 0.04 6.20 -24.08
CA LEU A 217 -0.77 6.49 -22.90
C LEU A 217 -0.04 7.48 -21.98
N LYS A 218 -0.24 8.78 -22.23
CA LYS A 218 0.17 9.87 -21.33
C LYS A 218 0.00 9.48 -19.86
N LYS A 219 1.09 9.60 -19.07
CA LYS A 219 1.13 9.44 -17.60
C LYS A 219 -0.22 9.82 -17.00
N ALA A 220 -0.96 8.86 -16.48
CA ALA A 220 -2.21 9.15 -15.80
C ALA A 220 -1.88 9.88 -14.49
N THR A 221 -1.91 11.21 -14.52
CA THR A 221 -1.84 12.11 -13.35
C THR A 221 -3.09 12.03 -12.47
N LEU A 222 -3.90 10.99 -12.66
CA LEU A 222 -5.19 10.79 -12.05
C LEU A 222 -5.36 9.34 -11.61
N ILE A 223 -5.64 9.17 -10.32
CA ILE A 223 -6.19 7.98 -9.71
C ILE A 223 -7.70 7.94 -9.99
N PHE A 224 -8.12 7.33 -11.10
CA PHE A 224 -9.54 7.22 -11.50
C PHE A 224 -10.37 8.53 -11.31
N GLY A 225 -9.76 9.68 -11.59
CA GLY A 225 -10.39 11.01 -11.47
C GLY A 225 -9.88 11.88 -10.32
N PHE A 226 -9.19 11.30 -9.34
CA PHE A 226 -8.52 12.04 -8.26
C PHE A 226 -7.07 12.33 -8.62
N PRO A 227 -6.47 13.48 -8.24
CA PRO A 227 -5.04 13.70 -8.44
C PRO A 227 -4.22 12.64 -7.71
N ASP A 228 -3.31 11.98 -8.42
CA ASP A 228 -2.52 10.85 -7.89
C ASP A 228 -1.54 11.21 -6.78
N ARG A 229 -1.23 12.51 -6.64
CA ARG A 229 -0.33 13.05 -5.64
C ARG A 229 -1.07 13.73 -4.49
N ALA A 230 -2.37 13.97 -4.59
CA ALA A 230 -3.07 14.70 -3.53
C ALA A 230 -3.18 13.88 -2.22
N LEU A 231 -2.87 14.52 -1.10
CA LEU A 231 -3.25 14.03 0.22
C LEU A 231 -4.53 14.75 0.67
N GLY A 232 -5.63 13.99 0.79
CA GLY A 232 -6.93 14.54 1.19
C GLY A 232 -6.93 15.05 2.63
N GLY A 233 -7.55 16.20 2.88
CA GLY A 233 -7.57 16.87 4.20
C GLY A 233 -8.38 16.14 5.29
N HIS A 234 -9.00 15.02 4.96
CA HIS A 234 -9.77 14.13 5.83
C HIS A 234 -8.95 12.93 6.37
N ILE A 235 -7.68 12.82 5.97
CA ILE A 235 -6.73 11.82 6.46
C ILE A 235 -5.92 12.42 7.62
N GLU A 236 -5.85 11.78 8.78
CA GLU A 236 -5.11 12.31 9.94
C GLU A 236 -3.59 12.04 9.82
N HIS A 237 -3.22 10.78 9.57
CA HIS A 237 -1.83 10.33 9.42
C HIS A 237 -1.61 9.68 8.06
N ALA A 238 -0.55 10.07 7.36
CA ALA A 238 -0.10 9.45 6.12
C ALA A 238 1.38 9.08 6.23
N TYR A 239 1.68 7.79 6.05
CA TYR A 239 3.03 7.23 6.09
C TYR A 239 3.33 6.56 4.75
N HIS A 240 4.44 6.90 4.11
CA HIS A 240 4.82 6.36 2.81
C HIS A 240 6.29 5.96 2.80
N ALA A 241 6.57 4.67 2.72
CA ALA A 241 7.93 4.14 2.52
C ALA A 241 8.28 4.15 1.02
N LEU A 242 9.42 4.74 0.67
CA LEU A 242 9.87 5.01 -0.70
C LEU A 242 11.17 4.25 -1.04
N ALA A 243 11.29 3.76 -2.27
CA ALA A 243 12.46 3.01 -2.75
C ALA A 243 13.46 3.93 -3.46
N LEU A 244 14.67 4.04 -2.90
CA LEU A 244 15.74 4.86 -3.45
C LEU A 244 16.32 4.28 -4.74
N ASN A 245 16.47 2.96 -4.83
CA ASN A 245 17.18 2.25 -5.90
C ASN A 245 16.25 1.61 -6.96
N GLU A 246 14.99 2.02 -7.03
CA GLU A 246 14.10 1.60 -8.12
C GLU A 246 14.42 2.36 -9.41
N THR A 247 14.83 1.63 -10.45
CA THR A 247 15.34 2.21 -11.71
C THR A 247 14.44 1.94 -12.92
N ARG A 248 13.32 1.22 -12.76
CA ARG A 248 12.33 1.04 -13.83
C ARG A 248 11.47 2.30 -13.96
N ARG A 249 11.41 2.88 -15.15
CA ARG A 249 10.66 4.10 -15.44
C ARG A 249 9.18 4.02 -15.06
N ASP A 250 8.53 2.90 -15.32
CA ASP A 250 7.09 2.71 -15.06
C ASP A 250 6.76 2.56 -13.58
N PHE A 251 7.79 2.39 -12.74
CA PHE A 251 7.67 2.31 -11.30
C PHE A 251 7.90 3.69 -10.65
N ASP A 252 7.66 4.79 -11.38
CA ASP A 252 7.68 6.16 -10.84
C ASP A 252 6.69 6.29 -9.66
N CYS A 253 7.21 6.49 -8.45
CA CYS A 253 6.39 6.42 -7.24
C CYS A 253 5.52 7.68 -7.10
N ALA A 254 4.21 7.47 -6.91
CA ALA A 254 3.24 8.54 -6.76
C ALA A 254 3.34 9.15 -5.35
N LYS A 255 4.29 10.06 -5.13
CA LYS A 255 4.47 10.76 -3.84
C LYS A 255 3.25 11.61 -3.48
N TYR A 256 2.94 11.69 -2.19
CA TYR A 256 1.96 12.63 -1.66
C TYR A 256 2.44 14.08 -1.71
N GLU A 257 1.47 14.98 -1.87
CA GLU A 257 1.56 16.42 -1.77
C GLU A 257 0.44 16.89 -0.83
N ARG A 258 0.84 17.41 0.32
CA ARG A 258 -0.08 17.93 1.34
C ARG A 258 -0.55 19.33 0.99
N ALA A 259 -1.87 19.53 0.98
CA ALA A 259 -2.47 20.85 0.85
C ALA A 259 -2.33 21.68 2.15
N ARG A 260 -2.38 23.01 2.03
CA ARG A 260 -2.32 23.93 3.19
C ARG A 260 -3.39 23.65 4.23
N GLU A 261 -4.58 23.26 3.79
CA GLU A 261 -5.69 22.90 4.68
C GLU A 261 -5.32 21.75 5.63
N GLY A 262 -4.76 20.67 5.08
CA GLY A 262 -4.30 19.52 5.88
C GLY A 262 -3.28 19.94 6.94
N LEU A 263 -2.29 20.77 6.55
CA LEU A 263 -1.30 21.29 7.49
C LEU A 263 -1.96 22.08 8.64
N SER A 264 -2.94 22.95 8.34
CA SER A 264 -3.64 23.73 9.38
C SER A 264 -4.48 22.88 10.34
N LYS A 265 -4.90 21.68 9.91
CA LYS A 265 -5.64 20.72 10.74
C LYS A 265 -4.74 19.84 11.62
N GLY A 266 -3.41 19.95 11.48
CA GLY A 266 -2.47 19.07 12.16
C GLY A 266 -2.27 17.71 11.47
N GLN A 267 -2.57 17.61 10.17
CA GLN A 267 -2.34 16.38 9.39
C GLN A 267 -0.84 16.04 9.35
N ILE A 268 -0.54 14.80 9.71
CA ILE A 268 0.82 14.24 9.69
C ILE A 268 1.05 13.56 8.34
N LEU A 269 2.14 13.92 7.67
CA LEU A 269 2.64 13.26 6.48
C LEU A 269 4.10 12.92 6.71
N LYS A 270 4.50 11.65 6.58
CA LYS A 270 5.90 11.23 6.49
C LYS A 270 6.11 10.43 5.22
N GLN A 271 7.02 10.87 4.37
CA GLN A 271 7.47 10.11 3.21
C GLN A 271 8.95 9.79 3.40
N CYS A 272 9.28 8.54 3.71
CA CYS A 272 10.64 8.17 4.07
C CYS A 272 11.28 7.30 3.00
N TRP A 273 12.47 7.68 2.54
CA TRP A 273 13.26 6.94 1.57
C TRP A 273 14.14 5.90 2.27
N PHE A 274 14.10 4.68 1.74
CA PHE A 274 14.88 3.53 2.18
C PHE A 274 15.78 3.03 1.04
N GLY A 275 16.88 2.37 1.41
CA GLY A 275 17.73 1.65 0.45
C GLY A 275 16.95 0.47 -0.11
N GLY A 276 17.14 0.18 -1.40
CA GLY A 276 16.43 -0.89 -2.10
C GLY A 276 15.58 -0.43 -3.28
N CYS A 277 15.13 -1.39 -4.08
CA CYS A 277 14.15 -1.21 -5.14
C CYS A 277 12.70 -1.49 -4.66
N HIS A 278 11.72 -1.49 -5.57
CA HIS A 278 10.29 -1.61 -5.24
C HIS A 278 9.94 -2.76 -4.25
N SER A 279 10.46 -3.96 -4.50
CA SER A 279 10.22 -5.14 -3.64
C SER A 279 11.16 -5.22 -2.43
N ASP A 280 12.23 -4.43 -2.39
CA ASP A 280 13.01 -4.23 -1.16
C ASP A 280 12.27 -3.36 -0.15
N ILE A 281 11.19 -2.66 -0.56
CA ILE A 281 10.35 -1.87 0.35
C ILE A 281 9.05 -2.59 0.70
N GLY A 282 8.41 -3.21 -0.30
CA GLY A 282 7.16 -3.92 -0.11
C GLY A 282 7.27 -5.40 0.23
N GLY A 283 8.46 -5.98 0.16
CA GLY A 283 8.68 -7.42 0.29
C GLY A 283 8.46 -8.19 -1.02
N GLY A 284 8.66 -9.51 -0.94
CA GLY A 284 8.58 -10.43 -2.09
C GLY A 284 9.92 -11.03 -2.53
N TYR A 285 11.04 -10.68 -1.88
CA TYR A 285 12.34 -11.36 -2.03
C TYR A 285 12.61 -12.27 -0.82
N ARG A 286 13.42 -13.33 -1.00
CA ARG A 286 13.80 -14.23 0.10
C ARG A 286 14.82 -13.60 1.04
N ASP A 287 15.72 -12.80 0.50
CA ASP A 287 16.65 -11.97 1.26
C ASP A 287 15.96 -10.61 1.43
N HIS A 288 15.43 -10.31 2.61
CA HIS A 288 14.44 -9.25 2.79
C HIS A 288 14.78 -8.27 3.92
N ASP A 289 16.05 -8.14 4.30
CA ASP A 289 16.52 -7.23 5.35
C ASP A 289 16.06 -5.78 5.09
N LEU A 290 16.17 -5.29 3.85
CA LEU A 290 15.71 -3.95 3.47
C LEU A 290 14.19 -3.79 3.63
N ALA A 291 13.43 -4.83 3.31
CA ALA A 291 11.97 -4.83 3.46
C ALA A 291 11.58 -4.89 4.93
N ASP A 292 12.29 -5.67 5.74
CA ASP A 292 12.05 -5.75 7.18
C ASP A 292 12.25 -4.39 7.84
N ILE A 293 13.29 -3.64 7.47
CA ILE A 293 13.52 -2.29 7.99
C ILE A 293 12.33 -1.37 7.67
N ALA A 294 11.83 -1.39 6.42
CA ALA A 294 10.66 -0.61 6.05
C ALA A 294 9.37 -1.04 6.79
N LEU A 295 9.20 -2.34 7.06
CA LEU A 295 8.10 -2.87 7.88
C LEU A 295 8.19 -2.40 9.33
N ILE A 296 9.38 -2.46 9.93
CA ILE A 296 9.63 -2.02 11.32
C ILE A 296 9.35 -0.53 11.44
N TRP A 297 9.78 0.29 10.46
CA TRP A 297 9.45 1.71 10.42
C TRP A 297 7.94 1.96 10.39
N MET A 298 7.21 1.25 9.51
CA MET A 298 5.75 1.39 9.44
C MET A 298 5.10 0.99 10.76
N ALA A 299 5.48 -0.15 11.33
CA ALA A 299 5.01 -0.62 12.62
C ALA A 299 5.29 0.40 13.73
N ALA A 300 6.49 0.99 13.75
CA ALA A 300 6.90 1.97 14.74
C ALA A 300 6.07 3.25 14.68
N ASN A 301 5.66 3.68 13.48
CA ASN A 301 4.80 4.85 13.28
C ASN A 301 3.33 4.63 13.65
N VAL A 302 2.85 3.37 13.64
CA VAL A 302 1.44 3.05 13.93
C VAL A 302 1.23 2.40 15.29
N GLN A 303 2.29 1.95 15.98
CA GLN A 303 2.17 1.20 17.23
C GLN A 303 1.38 1.97 18.30
N ASP A 304 1.45 3.30 18.35
CA ASP A 304 0.68 4.09 19.33
C ASP A 304 -0.83 4.10 19.03
N MET A 305 -1.21 3.84 17.78
CA MET A 305 -2.59 3.80 17.30
C MET A 305 -3.15 2.40 17.13
N LEU A 306 -2.30 1.38 16.91
CA LEU A 306 -2.69 0.00 16.68
C LEU A 306 -1.93 -0.93 17.64
N SER A 307 -2.64 -1.86 18.26
CA SER A 307 -2.00 -2.90 19.08
C SER A 307 -1.40 -3.97 18.19
N LEU A 308 -0.11 -4.26 18.38
CA LEU A 308 0.71 -5.13 17.53
C LEU A 308 1.22 -6.35 18.31
N ASP A 309 1.25 -7.50 17.65
CA ASP A 309 1.88 -8.72 18.11
C ASP A 309 3.39 -8.58 17.93
N MET A 310 4.02 -8.13 19.02
CA MET A 310 5.46 -7.91 19.06
C MET A 310 6.28 -9.20 19.08
N GLU A 311 5.67 -10.35 19.37
CA GLU A 311 6.34 -11.64 19.24
C GLU A 311 6.42 -12.04 17.77
N TYR A 312 5.29 -11.95 17.05
CA TYR A 312 5.26 -12.19 15.62
C TYR A 312 6.18 -11.22 14.86
N LEU A 313 6.10 -9.90 15.13
CA LEU A 313 6.93 -8.91 14.44
C LEU A 313 8.44 -9.17 14.63
N ARG A 314 8.86 -9.56 15.84
CA ARG A 314 10.27 -9.91 16.12
C ARG A 314 10.71 -11.22 15.44
N SER A 315 9.77 -12.10 15.09
CA SER A 315 10.05 -13.35 14.36
C SER A 315 10.17 -13.18 12.84
N VAL A 316 9.84 -11.99 12.31
CA VAL A 316 9.86 -11.74 10.86
C VAL A 316 11.28 -11.60 10.31
N PRO A 317 12.16 -10.75 10.89
CA PRO A 317 13.49 -10.58 10.35
C PRO A 317 14.30 -11.88 10.41
N SER A 318 15.05 -12.14 9.35
CA SER A 318 16.07 -13.19 9.36
C SER A 318 17.29 -12.69 8.58
N PRO A 319 18.11 -11.85 9.22
CA PRO A 319 19.05 -10.99 8.51
C PRO A 319 20.17 -11.75 7.82
N ILE A 320 20.53 -11.30 6.61
CA ILE A 320 21.70 -11.77 5.84
C ILE A 320 22.86 -10.76 5.85
N ALA A 321 22.61 -9.54 6.30
CA ALA A 321 23.58 -8.46 6.39
C ALA A 321 23.38 -7.62 7.65
N PRO A 322 24.40 -6.83 8.07
CA PRO A 322 24.21 -5.81 9.10
C PRO A 322 23.06 -4.84 8.76
N TRP A 323 22.50 -4.20 9.79
CA TRP A 323 21.36 -3.30 9.64
C TRP A 323 21.58 -2.28 8.53
N GLY A 324 20.74 -2.32 7.50
CA GLY A 324 20.80 -1.37 6.39
C GLY A 324 21.91 -1.62 5.37
N SER A 325 22.73 -2.66 5.52
CA SER A 325 23.88 -2.93 4.63
C SER A 325 23.61 -4.01 3.58
N GLN A 326 22.42 -4.62 3.55
CA GLN A 326 22.03 -5.53 2.46
C GLN A 326 22.15 -4.76 1.13
N LYS A 327 22.83 -5.38 0.16
CA LYS A 327 22.92 -4.85 -1.20
C LYS A 327 21.52 -4.83 -1.83
N PRO A 328 21.06 -3.70 -2.39
CA PRO A 328 19.79 -3.62 -3.09
C PRO A 328 19.67 -4.67 -4.18
N HIS A 329 18.47 -5.25 -4.34
CA HIS A 329 18.21 -6.12 -5.47
C HIS A 329 18.23 -5.31 -6.77
N ASN A 330 18.59 -5.98 -7.87
CA ASN A 330 18.49 -5.37 -9.18
C ASN A 330 17.03 -5.48 -9.67
N PRO A 331 16.28 -4.37 -9.83
CA PRO A 331 14.89 -4.42 -10.29
C PRO A 331 14.76 -4.75 -11.78
N ARG A 332 15.86 -4.69 -12.55
CA ARG A 332 15.91 -4.87 -14.01
C ARG A 332 16.54 -6.20 -14.39
N THR A 333 16.00 -7.29 -13.86
CA THR A 333 16.39 -8.67 -14.21
C THR A 333 15.36 -9.34 -15.10
N GLY A 334 15.77 -10.35 -15.88
CA GLY A 334 14.86 -11.09 -16.75
C GLY A 334 14.22 -10.18 -17.80
N LEU A 335 12.92 -10.32 -18.03
CA LEU A 335 12.20 -9.48 -18.98
C LEU A 335 12.16 -7.99 -18.56
N ALA A 336 12.25 -7.67 -17.27
CA ALA A 336 12.31 -6.28 -16.79
C ALA A 336 13.62 -5.56 -17.15
N SER A 337 14.62 -6.27 -17.68
CA SER A 337 15.82 -5.65 -18.26
C SER A 337 15.49 -4.79 -19.48
N LEU A 338 14.37 -5.06 -20.17
CA LEU A 338 13.91 -4.33 -21.36
C LEU A 338 13.23 -3.00 -21.04
N PHE A 339 12.81 -2.77 -19.79
CA PHE A 339 12.18 -1.51 -19.40
C PHE A 339 13.17 -0.36 -19.41
N PHE A 340 12.68 0.83 -19.77
CA PHE A 340 13.51 2.02 -19.71
C PHE A 340 14.04 2.30 -18.31
N ALA A 341 15.32 2.68 -18.26
CA ALA A 341 15.94 3.17 -17.04
C ALA A 341 15.41 4.55 -16.66
N THR A 342 15.36 4.81 -15.37
CA THR A 342 15.21 6.13 -14.78
C THR A 342 16.06 6.25 -13.53
N GLU A 343 16.35 7.47 -13.12
CA GLU A 343 16.93 7.79 -11.82
C GLU A 343 15.88 8.49 -10.97
N ARG A 344 15.76 8.08 -9.71
CA ARG A 344 14.84 8.70 -8.75
C ARG A 344 15.25 10.15 -8.50
N LYS A 345 14.25 11.05 -8.44
CA LYS A 345 14.44 12.41 -7.97
C LYS A 345 14.37 12.45 -6.44
N LEU A 346 15.54 12.33 -5.82
CA LEU A 346 15.70 12.32 -4.37
C LEU A 346 15.57 13.73 -3.77
N PRO A 347 15.13 13.84 -2.50
CA PRO A 347 15.07 15.13 -1.82
C PRO A 347 16.49 15.62 -1.53
N LEU A 348 16.81 16.84 -1.98
CA LEU A 348 18.08 17.52 -1.70
C LEU A 348 17.94 18.61 -0.63
N SER A 349 16.71 18.86 -0.18
CA SER A 349 16.37 19.80 0.87
C SER A 349 15.00 19.46 1.45
N VAL A 350 14.71 19.99 2.64
CA VAL A 350 13.39 19.82 3.28
C VAL A 350 12.31 20.49 2.45
N ASN A 351 11.21 19.78 2.22
CA ASN A 351 10.04 20.28 1.52
C ASN A 351 8.79 20.08 2.39
N ASN A 352 8.13 21.16 2.80
CA ASN A 352 6.97 21.09 3.68
C ASN A 352 5.68 20.55 3.02
N ILE A 353 5.66 20.46 1.67
CA ILE A 353 4.54 19.92 0.89
C ILE A 353 4.61 18.39 0.84
N THR A 354 5.78 17.84 0.52
CA THR A 354 5.98 16.39 0.42
C THR A 354 6.46 15.78 1.74
N ASN A 355 7.12 16.55 2.60
CA ASN A 355 7.70 16.11 3.88
C ASN A 355 8.53 14.82 3.74
N GLU A 356 9.40 14.82 2.73
CA GLU A 356 10.31 13.72 2.43
C GLU A 356 11.51 13.71 3.38
N THR A 357 11.91 12.52 3.82
CA THR A 357 13.05 12.26 4.72
C THR A 357 13.80 11.01 4.25
N ILE A 358 15.01 10.81 4.74
CA ILE A 358 15.86 9.65 4.46
C ILE A 358 15.98 8.83 5.75
N HIS A 359 15.71 7.53 5.67
CA HIS A 359 15.87 6.65 6.82
C HIS A 359 17.37 6.46 7.14
N PRO A 360 17.80 6.41 8.42
CA PRO A 360 19.20 6.21 8.80
C PRO A 360 19.87 4.97 8.19
N SER A 361 19.11 3.90 7.90
CA SER A 361 19.66 2.70 7.24
C SER A 361 20.25 2.98 5.85
N VAL A 362 19.82 4.04 5.18
CA VAL A 362 20.37 4.45 3.88
C VAL A 362 21.85 4.80 3.99
N LEU A 363 22.29 5.33 5.14
CA LEU A 363 23.69 5.71 5.36
C LEU A 363 24.63 4.49 5.45
N GLU A 364 24.07 3.29 5.65
CA GLU A 364 24.80 2.02 5.76
C GLU A 364 24.98 1.36 4.37
N GLN A 365 24.46 1.97 3.30
CA GLN A 365 24.59 1.50 1.94
C GLN A 365 25.99 1.82 1.38
N ALA A 366 26.59 0.85 0.68
CA ALA A 366 27.92 0.99 0.12
C ALA A 366 28.02 2.07 -0.99
N GLU A 367 26.93 2.29 -1.72
CA GLU A 367 26.85 3.25 -2.83
C GLU A 367 25.66 4.18 -2.63
N LEU A 368 25.94 5.48 -2.56
CA LEU A 368 24.93 6.54 -2.48
C LEU A 368 25.16 7.59 -3.57
N PRO A 369 24.09 8.18 -4.14
CA PRO A 369 24.23 9.28 -5.09
C PRO A 369 24.98 10.45 -4.45
N SER A 370 26.03 10.97 -5.12
CA SER A 370 26.86 12.05 -4.59
C SER A 370 26.07 13.28 -4.18
N ALA A 371 25.08 13.68 -4.99
CA ALA A 371 24.19 14.80 -4.66
C ALA A 371 23.40 14.58 -3.36
N LEU A 372 23.02 13.33 -3.05
CA LEU A 372 22.36 13.01 -1.78
C LEU A 372 23.35 13.08 -0.62
N VAL A 373 24.57 12.56 -0.80
CA VAL A 373 25.65 12.65 0.21
C VAL A 373 25.94 14.11 0.55
N ASP A 374 26.10 14.96 -0.47
CA ASP A 374 26.33 16.40 -0.31
C ASP A 374 25.17 17.07 0.43
N ALA A 375 23.92 16.72 0.08
CA ALA A 375 22.72 17.26 0.73
C ALA A 375 22.62 16.83 2.21
N ILE A 376 22.93 15.57 2.53
CA ILE A 376 22.93 15.05 3.91
C ILE A 376 24.04 15.73 4.74
N ALA A 377 25.24 15.87 4.17
CA ALA A 377 26.34 16.57 4.82
C ALA A 377 26.03 18.06 5.08
N ALA A 378 25.18 18.66 4.24
CA ALA A 378 24.75 20.05 4.39
C ALA A 378 23.66 20.27 5.46
N GLY A 379 22.99 19.24 5.98
CA GLY A 379 21.97 19.44 7.03
C GLY A 379 21.31 18.17 7.59
N HIS A 380 21.16 18.13 8.93
CA HIS A 380 20.61 16.99 9.66
C HIS A 380 19.11 16.73 9.45
N THR A 381 18.32 17.70 9.02
CA THR A 381 16.85 17.56 8.95
C THR A 381 16.35 16.67 7.81
N LEU A 382 17.24 16.30 6.88
CA LEU A 382 16.91 15.40 5.78
C LEU A 382 16.92 13.93 6.21
N VAL A 383 17.70 13.57 7.23
CA VAL A 383 17.78 12.21 7.79
C VAL A 383 16.93 12.17 9.05
N GLU A 384 15.96 11.27 9.14
CA GLU A 384 15.14 11.12 10.34
C GLU A 384 15.91 10.44 11.49
N HIS A 385 15.38 10.50 12.70
CA HIS A 385 15.87 9.68 13.81
C HIS A 385 15.10 8.36 13.85
N LEU A 386 15.78 7.27 14.21
CA LEU A 386 15.10 6.00 14.48
C LEU A 386 14.11 6.18 15.62
N LEU A 387 12.89 5.67 15.43
CA LEU A 387 11.90 5.60 16.51
C LEU A 387 12.35 4.57 17.56
N PRO A 388 11.85 4.65 18.80
CA PRO A 388 12.27 3.74 19.87
C PRO A 388 12.16 2.25 19.52
N LEU A 389 11.14 1.88 18.73
CA LEU A 389 10.99 0.51 18.28
C LEU A 389 12.07 0.11 17.26
N GLU A 390 12.42 1.01 16.34
CA GLU A 390 13.47 0.78 15.35
C GLU A 390 14.84 0.63 16.02
N GLU A 391 15.13 1.44 17.05
CA GLU A 391 16.33 1.30 17.88
C GLU A 391 16.38 -0.07 18.58
N GLU A 392 15.25 -0.57 19.09
CA GLU A 392 15.17 -1.92 19.69
C GLU A 392 15.55 -3.00 18.68
N PHE A 393 14.98 -2.93 17.47
CA PHE A 393 15.27 -3.88 16.40
C PHE A 393 16.73 -3.79 15.94
N LYS A 394 17.25 -2.58 15.71
CA LYS A 394 18.64 -2.36 15.31
C LYS A 394 19.61 -2.92 16.35
N ALA A 395 19.36 -2.71 17.65
CA ALA A 395 20.21 -3.21 18.72
C ALA A 395 20.25 -4.76 18.81
N LYS A 396 19.20 -5.44 18.32
CA LYS A 396 19.09 -6.90 18.30
C LYS A 396 19.32 -7.50 16.91
N TRP A 397 19.76 -6.70 15.95
CA TRP A 397 19.94 -7.10 14.56
C TRP A 397 21.22 -7.93 14.42
N ILE A 398 21.07 -9.25 14.39
CA ILE A 398 22.17 -10.22 14.26
C ILE A 398 22.03 -10.92 12.92
N VAL A 399 23.15 -11.07 12.19
CA VAL A 399 23.17 -11.83 10.94
C VAL A 399 22.97 -13.32 11.24
N GLU A 400 21.94 -13.92 10.67
CA GLU A 400 21.49 -15.29 10.95
C GLU A 400 21.71 -16.25 9.78
N ARG A 401 21.75 -15.73 8.55
CA ARG A 401 21.84 -16.53 7.34
C ARG A 401 22.91 -16.00 6.41
N GLU A 402 23.46 -16.89 5.59
CA GLU A 402 24.26 -16.48 4.44
C GLU A 402 23.32 -15.94 3.34
N PRO A 403 23.74 -14.91 2.58
CA PRO A 403 23.00 -14.44 1.41
C PRO A 403 22.77 -15.58 0.43
N GLN A 404 21.58 -15.66 -0.16
CA GLN A 404 21.32 -16.71 -1.13
C GLN A 404 21.90 -16.35 -2.49
N ASP A 405 22.72 -17.26 -3.02
CA ASP A 405 23.20 -17.18 -4.39
C ASP A 405 22.03 -17.49 -5.33
N VAL A 406 21.39 -16.44 -5.85
CA VAL A 406 20.21 -16.60 -6.72
C VAL A 406 20.66 -17.18 -8.06
N SER A 407 20.72 -18.52 -8.13
CA SER A 407 21.02 -19.21 -9.38
C SER A 407 20.02 -18.78 -10.47
N PRO A 408 20.43 -18.66 -11.75
CA PRO A 408 19.56 -18.17 -12.82
C PRO A 408 18.25 -18.94 -13.03
N THR A 409 18.13 -20.14 -12.49
CA THR A 409 17.01 -21.06 -12.70
C THR A 409 15.85 -20.87 -11.70
N GLN A 410 16.08 -20.31 -10.51
CA GLN A 410 14.99 -19.96 -9.56
C GLN A 410 14.28 -18.63 -9.90
N LYS A 411 14.65 -18.00 -11.03
CA LYS A 411 14.14 -16.69 -11.49
C LYS A 411 12.67 -16.66 -11.95
N HIS A 412 11.95 -17.79 -11.95
CA HIS A 412 10.71 -17.94 -12.75
C HIS A 412 9.38 -17.62 -12.07
N PHE A 413 9.33 -17.24 -10.78
CA PHE A 413 8.03 -17.05 -10.11
C PHE A 413 7.61 -15.60 -9.87
N ILE A 414 8.53 -14.63 -9.84
CA ILE A 414 8.21 -13.30 -9.32
C ILE A 414 7.95 -12.26 -10.44
N LEU A 415 8.46 -12.47 -11.67
CA LEU A 415 8.45 -11.42 -12.71
C LEU A 415 8.04 -11.86 -14.13
N ASP A 416 8.05 -13.15 -14.47
CA ASP A 416 7.70 -13.57 -15.85
C ASP A 416 6.22 -13.33 -16.21
N TYR A 417 5.36 -13.12 -15.21
CA TYR A 417 3.96 -12.74 -15.39
C TYR A 417 3.68 -11.23 -15.38
N CYS A 418 4.69 -10.38 -15.15
CA CYS A 418 4.49 -8.92 -15.18
C CYS A 418 4.28 -8.35 -16.59
N ILE A 419 4.46 -9.13 -17.66
CA ILE A 419 4.55 -8.62 -19.04
C ILE A 419 3.52 -9.23 -20.00
N ILE A 420 2.84 -10.32 -19.62
CA ILE A 420 1.91 -11.02 -20.52
C ILE A 420 0.50 -11.09 -19.88
N ALA A 421 -0.19 -9.96 -19.78
CA ALA A 421 -1.65 -9.90 -19.63
C ALA A 421 -2.22 -8.53 -20.01
#